data_AF-A0A495VMF5-F1
#
_entry.id   AF-A0A495VMF5-F1
#
_cell.length_a   1.000
_cell.length_b   1.000
_cell.length_c   1.000
_cell.angle_alpha   90.00
_cell.angle_beta   90.00
_cell.angle_gamma   90.00
#
_symmetry.space_group_name_H-M   'P 1'
#
loop_
_entity.id
_entity.type
_entity.pdbx_description
1 polymer ?
#
loop_
_entity_poly.entity_id
_entity_poly.type
_entity_poly.pdbx_seq_one_letter_code
_entity_poly.pdbx_strand_id
1 'polypeptide(L)'
;MSLNLGNITGMPTKTTDILLKDFYKGNTVEENLYTEMLYYQFGRYLLIASSRENSLPANLQGVWGERLSNPWNADYHTNINVQMNYWPAQQTNLSPCHIPLISYINSLVPRGKITARHYYCKPDGGDVRGWVTHHENNIWGNTAPGTSYGAFHFPAGAAWMCQDIWEYYQFNCDKKFLEQNYNTLLGAALFWVDNLWTDERDGTLVANPSHSPEHGEYSLGCSTVQAMIAEIFDIVIKASEDLGKDTKEVAEIKAAKSKLAGPQIGLGGQFMEWKDEVTKDITGDGQHRHVNHLFWLHPGSQIVAGRSVQEDKYVEAMKKTLETRGDGGTGWSKAWKINFWARLRDGNRAHKLLKEALTLTYTGNPANIGGVYQNLFDTHPPFQIDGNFGATSGIAEMLLQSQGGYIELLPAIPDDWANGTFEGLKARGNFEIDAEWKNGVLVTAELTSNSGKECVIKYPDAKNLIVKSKNGDTVAKKVIDNDKISFITTAGAVYEICR
;
A
#
# COMPACT_ATOMS: atom_id res chain seq x y z
N MET A 1 -6.37 15.90 -12.19
CA MET A 1 -6.51 15.49 -10.78
C MET A 1 -6.14 16.65 -9.89
N SER A 2 -7.08 17.04 -9.02
CA SER A 2 -7.04 18.18 -8.11
C SER A 2 -7.50 17.74 -6.71
N LEU A 3 -7.04 18.46 -5.68
CA LEU A 3 -7.49 18.29 -4.30
C LEU A 3 -7.62 19.69 -3.71
N ASN A 4 -8.78 20.01 -3.15
CA ASN A 4 -9.03 21.25 -2.42
C ASN A 4 -9.56 20.92 -1.02
N LEU A 5 -8.73 21.13 0.00
CA LEU A 5 -9.10 21.01 1.41
C LEU A 5 -9.53 22.39 1.92
N GLY A 6 -10.74 22.50 2.44
CA GLY A 6 -11.28 23.75 3.00
C GLY A 6 -11.86 24.73 1.98
N ASN A 7 -11.99 24.35 0.71
CA ASN A 7 -12.45 25.23 -0.37
C ASN A 7 -11.62 26.52 -0.50
N ILE A 8 -10.31 26.38 -0.34
CA ILE A 8 -9.35 27.48 -0.39
C ILE A 8 -9.27 28.02 -1.83
N THR A 9 -9.39 29.33 -1.98
CA THR A 9 -9.42 30.00 -3.29
C THR A 9 -8.11 30.71 -3.66
N GLY A 10 -7.13 30.75 -2.75
CA GLY A 10 -5.90 31.52 -2.95
C GLY A 10 -4.66 30.84 -2.39
N MET A 11 -3.51 31.18 -2.96
CA MET A 11 -2.20 30.75 -2.48
C MET A 11 -1.72 31.66 -1.33
N PRO A 12 -1.14 31.11 -0.24
CA PRO A 12 -0.50 31.92 0.79
C PRO A 12 0.63 32.80 0.25
N THR A 13 0.88 33.93 0.91
CA THR A 13 2.02 34.82 0.59
C THR A 13 3.32 34.36 1.25
N LYS A 14 3.24 33.54 2.30
CA LYS A 14 4.39 32.93 2.98
C LYS A 14 5.12 31.97 2.04
N THR A 15 6.44 31.97 2.11
CA THR A 15 7.27 30.97 1.45
C THR A 15 7.13 29.59 2.12
N THR A 16 7.40 28.50 1.40
CA THR A 16 7.22 27.14 1.89
C THR A 16 8.00 26.84 3.17
N ASP A 17 9.20 27.38 3.33
CA ASP A 17 10.01 27.23 4.55
C ASP A 17 9.36 27.90 5.76
N ILE A 18 8.69 29.05 5.57
CA ILE A 18 7.92 29.72 6.63
C ILE A 18 6.62 28.97 6.91
N LEU A 19 5.91 28.49 5.88
CA LEU A 19 4.72 27.65 6.05
C LEU A 19 5.03 26.39 6.88
N LEU A 20 6.15 25.71 6.60
CA LEU A 20 6.59 24.53 7.35
C LEU A 20 7.02 24.85 8.77
N LYS A 21 7.72 25.98 8.97
CA LYS A 21 8.17 26.42 10.31
C LYS A 21 6.97 26.71 11.22
N ASP A 22 5.95 27.36 10.67
CA ASP A 22 4.76 27.83 11.40
C ASP A 22 3.58 26.82 11.34
N PHE A 23 3.79 25.64 10.73
CA PHE A 23 2.78 24.62 10.54
C PHE A 23 2.17 24.16 11.88
N TYR A 24 0.85 24.38 12.04
CA TYR A 24 0.07 24.24 13.29
C TYR A 24 0.69 24.91 14.53
N LYS A 25 1.54 25.92 14.35
CA LYS A 25 2.17 26.72 15.42
C LYS A 25 1.88 28.21 15.30
N GLY A 26 1.72 28.71 14.08
CA GLY A 26 1.49 30.13 13.77
C GLY A 26 0.79 30.40 12.42
N ASN A 27 0.53 29.35 11.63
CA ASN A 27 -0.26 29.44 10.40
C ASN A 27 -1.75 29.60 10.68
N THR A 28 -2.47 30.27 9.78
CA THR A 28 -3.94 30.21 9.72
C THR A 28 -4.39 28.79 9.37
N VAL A 29 -5.68 28.50 9.55
CA VAL A 29 -6.26 27.20 9.15
C VAL A 29 -6.06 26.98 7.64
N GLU A 30 -6.33 28.00 6.83
CA GLU A 30 -6.17 27.93 5.36
C GLU A 30 -4.70 27.66 4.97
N GLU A 31 -3.73 28.30 5.63
CA GLU A 31 -2.30 28.07 5.38
C GLU A 31 -1.87 26.63 5.72
N ASN A 32 -2.42 26.04 6.79
CA ASN A 32 -2.14 24.64 7.15
C ASN A 32 -2.71 23.68 6.10
N LEU A 33 -3.98 23.84 5.73
CA LEU A 33 -4.62 23.02 4.70
C LEU A 33 -3.92 23.17 3.34
N TYR A 34 -3.49 24.38 2.98
CA TYR A 34 -2.67 24.60 1.78
C TYR A 34 -1.34 23.83 1.83
N THR A 35 -0.68 23.81 2.99
CA THR A 35 0.59 23.09 3.16
C THR A 35 0.40 21.58 3.01
N GLU A 36 -0.71 21.02 3.52
CA GLU A 36 -1.08 19.62 3.34
C GLU A 36 -1.37 19.28 1.87
N MET A 37 -2.12 20.14 1.16
CA MET A 37 -2.36 19.99 -0.27
C MET A 37 -1.08 20.11 -1.12
N LEU A 38 -0.19 21.04 -0.75
CA LEU A 38 1.09 21.21 -1.42
C LEU A 38 1.94 19.94 -1.30
N TYR A 39 1.98 19.34 -0.11
CA TYR A 39 2.71 18.09 0.12
C TYR A 39 2.12 16.91 -0.66
N TYR A 40 0.80 16.81 -0.71
CA TYR A 40 0.10 15.82 -1.53
C TYR A 40 0.45 15.94 -3.02
N GLN A 41 0.37 17.16 -3.57
CA GLN A 41 0.72 17.41 -4.96
C GLN A 41 2.22 17.23 -5.22
N PHE A 42 3.06 17.49 -4.22
CA PHE A 42 4.49 17.30 -4.33
C PHE A 42 4.88 15.83 -4.50
N GLY A 43 4.26 14.90 -3.77
CA GLY A 43 4.51 13.46 -4.01
C GLY A 43 4.07 13.01 -5.41
N ARG A 44 2.95 13.52 -5.93
CA ARG A 44 2.56 13.28 -7.34
C ARG A 44 3.59 13.84 -8.33
N TYR A 45 4.03 15.07 -8.11
CA TYR A 45 5.09 15.71 -8.89
C TYR A 45 6.39 14.87 -8.88
N LEU A 46 6.81 14.41 -7.71
CA LEU A 46 8.02 13.62 -7.55
C LEU A 46 7.95 12.31 -8.34
N LEU A 47 6.80 11.64 -8.36
CA LEU A 47 6.64 10.39 -9.10
C LEU A 47 6.71 10.64 -10.61
N ILE A 48 6.02 11.68 -11.08
CA ILE A 48 6.08 12.12 -12.48
C ILE A 48 7.52 12.46 -12.90
N ALA A 49 8.30 13.09 -12.00
CA ALA A 49 9.65 13.53 -12.28
C ALA A 49 10.72 12.43 -12.15
N SER A 50 10.41 11.31 -11.49
CA SER A 50 11.38 10.24 -11.21
C SER A 50 11.05 8.88 -11.84
N SER A 51 9.84 8.69 -12.38
CA SER A 51 9.42 7.42 -12.99
C SER A 51 8.55 7.67 -14.22
N ARG A 52 9.16 7.65 -15.40
CA ARG A 52 8.48 7.86 -16.69
C ARG A 52 8.79 6.71 -17.64
N GLU A 53 7.95 6.55 -18.65
CA GLU A 53 8.18 5.56 -19.68
C GLU A 53 9.63 5.63 -20.22
N ASN A 54 10.27 4.46 -20.37
CA ASN A 54 11.67 4.30 -20.74
C ASN A 54 12.72 4.75 -19.70
N SER A 55 12.33 5.05 -18.45
CA SER A 55 13.26 5.23 -17.33
C SER A 55 13.41 3.94 -16.51
N LEU A 56 14.40 3.93 -15.61
CA LEU A 56 14.37 3.05 -14.44
C LEU A 56 13.33 3.55 -13.43
N PRO A 57 12.85 2.70 -12.49
CA PRO A 57 11.96 3.14 -11.44
C PRO A 57 12.64 4.15 -10.49
N ALA A 58 11.83 4.95 -9.80
CA ALA A 58 12.23 5.77 -8.65
C ALA A 58 12.90 4.90 -7.57
N ASN A 59 14.15 5.20 -7.22
CA ASN A 59 14.90 4.54 -6.16
C ASN A 59 14.64 5.20 -4.78
N LEU A 60 15.42 4.88 -3.75
CA LEU A 60 15.30 5.50 -2.41
C LEU A 60 15.36 7.03 -2.38
N GLN A 61 15.88 7.67 -3.43
CA GLN A 61 15.99 9.13 -3.59
C GLN A 61 15.32 9.61 -4.88
N GLY A 62 14.44 8.80 -5.47
CA GLY A 62 13.82 9.05 -6.78
C GLY A 62 14.86 8.97 -7.90
N VAL A 63 15.44 10.12 -8.22
CA VAL A 63 16.57 10.30 -9.15
C VAL A 63 17.59 11.33 -8.64
N TRP A 64 17.42 11.85 -7.42
CA TRP A 64 18.18 12.98 -6.87
C TRP A 64 19.20 12.54 -5.83
N GLY A 65 20.37 12.08 -6.28
CA GLY A 65 21.51 11.78 -5.42
C GLY A 65 22.66 12.78 -5.63
N GLU A 66 23.22 13.31 -4.54
CA GLU A 66 24.33 14.29 -4.61
C GLU A 66 25.71 13.64 -4.41
N ARG A 67 25.77 12.40 -3.90
CA ARG A 67 27.01 11.74 -3.45
C ARG A 67 27.42 10.62 -4.40
N LEU A 68 28.72 10.34 -4.43
CA LEU A 68 29.26 9.11 -5.01
C LEU A 68 28.76 7.86 -4.28
N SER A 69 28.55 7.98 -2.96
CA SER A 69 27.99 6.93 -2.10
C SER A 69 26.80 7.53 -1.34
N ASN A 70 25.61 7.39 -1.91
CA ASN A 70 24.38 7.82 -1.22
C ASN A 70 24.05 6.83 -0.08
N PRO A 71 23.35 7.29 0.97
CA PRO A 71 22.80 6.42 2.02
C PRO A 71 22.08 5.20 1.43
N TRP A 72 22.40 4.00 1.92
CA TRP A 72 21.90 2.72 1.40
C TRP A 72 22.05 2.58 -0.12
N ASN A 73 23.12 3.16 -0.69
CA ASN A 73 23.42 3.22 -2.12
C ASN A 73 22.35 3.88 -3.00
N ALA A 74 21.36 4.56 -2.42
CA ALA A 74 20.13 4.97 -3.11
C ALA A 74 19.58 3.82 -3.99
N ASP A 75 19.54 2.61 -3.43
CA ASP A 75 19.22 1.39 -4.17
C ASP A 75 17.71 1.20 -4.36
N TYR A 76 17.32 0.01 -4.83
CA TYR A 76 15.93 -0.43 -4.83
C TYR A 76 15.71 -1.33 -3.63
N HIS A 77 15.24 -0.73 -2.54
CA HIS A 77 15.00 -1.43 -1.27
C HIS A 77 13.58 -2.04 -1.24
N THR A 78 13.48 -3.38 -1.25
CA THR A 78 12.22 -4.11 -1.54
C THR A 78 11.53 -4.72 -0.32
N ASN A 79 11.92 -4.34 0.89
CA ASN A 79 11.23 -4.74 2.12
C ASN A 79 10.27 -3.65 2.67
N ILE A 80 10.07 -2.56 1.91
CA ILE A 80 9.02 -1.53 2.07
C ILE A 80 9.18 -0.40 1.05
N ASN A 81 10.40 0.12 0.88
CA ASN A 81 10.61 1.47 0.33
C ASN A 81 10.23 1.59 -1.15
N VAL A 82 10.70 0.67 -2.00
CA VAL A 82 10.35 0.74 -3.43
C VAL A 82 8.86 0.53 -3.62
N GLN A 83 8.21 -0.31 -2.82
CA GLN A 83 6.75 -0.49 -2.91
C GLN A 83 6.03 0.79 -2.46
N MET A 84 6.48 1.42 -1.39
CA MET A 84 5.95 2.71 -0.92
C MET A 84 6.05 3.80 -1.99
N ASN A 85 7.11 3.79 -2.80
CA ASN A 85 7.25 4.74 -3.92
C ASN A 85 6.08 4.69 -4.90
N TYR A 86 5.42 3.54 -5.05
CA TYR A 86 4.39 3.32 -6.08
C TYR A 86 2.97 3.18 -5.54
N TRP A 87 2.76 3.16 -4.22
CA TRP A 87 1.43 3.24 -3.63
C TRP A 87 0.54 4.38 -4.17
N PRO A 88 1.05 5.61 -4.41
CA PRO A 88 0.20 6.66 -4.98
C PRO A 88 -0.08 6.48 -6.48
N ALA A 89 0.68 5.63 -7.20
CA ALA A 89 0.70 5.63 -8.66
C ALA A 89 -0.69 5.38 -9.28
N GLN A 90 -1.45 4.42 -8.75
CA GLN A 90 -2.76 4.10 -9.31
C GLN A 90 -3.85 5.06 -8.80
N GLN A 91 -4.02 5.13 -7.47
CA GLN A 91 -5.10 5.89 -6.85
C GLN A 91 -5.05 7.40 -7.12
N THR A 92 -3.87 7.97 -7.40
CA THR A 92 -3.71 9.41 -7.74
C THR A 92 -3.63 9.68 -9.25
N ASN A 93 -4.04 8.69 -10.06
CA ASN A 93 -4.16 8.78 -11.52
C ASN A 93 -2.82 9.04 -12.24
N LEU A 94 -1.81 8.24 -11.89
CA LEU A 94 -0.46 8.28 -12.46
C LEU A 94 -0.02 6.92 -13.01
N SER A 95 -0.96 6.11 -13.54
CA SER A 95 -0.69 4.75 -14.02
C SER A 95 0.51 4.63 -14.98
N PRO A 96 0.77 5.57 -15.92
CA PRO A 96 1.98 5.52 -16.75
C PRO A 96 3.30 5.55 -15.97
N CYS A 97 3.33 6.20 -14.80
CA CYS A 97 4.51 6.25 -13.95
C CYS A 97 4.78 4.91 -13.26
N HIS A 98 3.85 3.95 -13.28
CA HIS A 98 4.04 2.64 -12.66
C HIS A 98 4.80 1.64 -13.57
N ILE A 99 4.77 1.88 -14.88
CA ILE A 99 5.36 0.99 -15.91
C ILE A 99 6.87 0.74 -15.71
N PRO A 100 7.70 1.71 -15.30
CA PRO A 100 9.12 1.47 -15.03
C PRO A 100 9.36 0.42 -13.94
N LEU A 101 8.56 0.42 -12.85
CA LEU A 101 8.67 -0.60 -11.82
C LEU A 101 8.27 -1.98 -12.35
N ILE A 102 7.16 -2.06 -13.10
CA ILE A 102 6.72 -3.33 -13.71
C ILE A 102 7.79 -3.90 -14.65
N SER A 103 8.42 -3.03 -15.44
CA SER A 103 9.52 -3.42 -16.33
C SER A 103 10.74 -3.90 -15.55
N TYR A 104 11.07 -3.21 -14.45
CA TYR A 104 12.14 -3.60 -13.55
C TYR A 104 11.89 -4.97 -12.90
N ILE A 105 10.69 -5.21 -12.37
CA ILE A 105 10.27 -6.51 -11.81
C ILE A 105 10.49 -7.64 -12.81
N ASN A 106 9.99 -7.47 -14.03
CA ASN A 106 10.17 -8.47 -15.09
C ASN A 106 11.65 -8.70 -15.44
N SER A 107 12.49 -7.67 -15.37
CA SER A 107 13.93 -7.77 -15.62
C SER A 107 14.68 -8.58 -14.55
N LEU A 108 14.14 -8.67 -13.33
CA LEU A 108 14.73 -9.45 -12.24
C LEU A 108 14.51 -10.95 -12.40
N VAL A 109 13.44 -11.37 -13.10
CA VAL A 109 13.02 -12.78 -13.18
C VAL A 109 14.13 -13.75 -13.62
N PRO A 110 14.93 -13.48 -14.68
CA PRO A 110 16.00 -14.41 -15.08
C PRO A 110 17.06 -14.64 -14.00
N ARG A 111 17.45 -13.58 -13.28
CA ARG A 111 18.45 -13.66 -12.19
C ARG A 111 17.84 -14.22 -10.91
N GLY A 112 16.59 -13.86 -10.62
CA GLY A 112 15.85 -14.41 -9.49
C GLY A 112 15.62 -15.93 -9.61
N LYS A 113 15.48 -16.47 -10.83
CA LYS A 113 15.48 -17.92 -11.08
C LYS A 113 16.81 -18.58 -10.73
N ILE A 114 17.93 -17.90 -10.99
CA ILE A 114 19.27 -18.38 -10.63
C ILE A 114 19.41 -18.35 -9.11
N THR A 115 19.08 -17.23 -8.47
CA THR A 115 19.09 -17.11 -7.00
C THR A 115 18.23 -18.18 -6.33
N ALA A 116 17.00 -18.40 -6.81
CA ALA A 116 16.10 -19.39 -6.26
C ALA A 116 16.77 -20.78 -6.18
N ARG A 117 17.38 -21.25 -7.28
CA ARG A 117 18.07 -22.55 -7.32
C ARG A 117 19.36 -22.63 -6.49
N HIS A 118 20.03 -21.50 -6.25
CA HIS A 118 21.30 -21.51 -5.51
C HIS A 118 21.12 -21.44 -3.99
N TYR A 119 20.06 -20.77 -3.53
CA TYR A 119 19.85 -20.48 -2.11
C TYR A 119 18.71 -21.29 -1.48
N TYR A 120 17.82 -21.87 -2.29
CA TYR A 120 16.62 -22.53 -1.80
C TYR A 120 16.45 -23.91 -2.41
N CYS A 121 15.81 -24.78 -1.65
CA CYS A 121 15.44 -26.13 -2.06
C CYS A 121 14.05 -26.46 -1.52
N LYS A 122 13.41 -27.44 -2.15
CA LYS A 122 12.19 -28.06 -1.63
C LYS A 122 12.49 -28.81 -0.32
N PRO A 123 11.46 -29.13 0.49
CA PRO A 123 11.63 -29.97 1.67
C PRO A 123 12.30 -31.33 1.41
N ASP A 124 12.20 -31.87 0.19
CA ASP A 124 12.85 -33.11 -0.23
C ASP A 124 14.28 -32.93 -0.76
N GLY A 125 14.82 -31.70 -0.70
CA GLY A 125 16.15 -31.32 -1.20
C GLY A 125 16.21 -31.04 -2.71
N GLY A 126 15.09 -31.14 -3.44
CA GLY A 126 15.04 -30.86 -4.87
C GLY A 126 15.03 -29.37 -5.21
N ASP A 127 15.22 -29.05 -6.50
CA ASP A 127 15.19 -27.67 -7.00
C ASP A 127 13.82 -27.01 -6.83
N VAL A 128 13.81 -25.76 -6.39
CA VAL A 128 12.61 -24.89 -6.40
C VAL A 128 12.33 -24.33 -7.80
N ARG A 129 11.05 -24.23 -8.15
CA ARG A 129 10.57 -23.47 -9.32
C ARG A 129 10.53 -21.98 -9.01
N GLY A 130 10.20 -21.20 -10.03
CA GLY A 130 9.89 -19.79 -9.84
C GLY A 130 11.12 -18.89 -9.72
N TRP A 131 10.94 -17.73 -9.11
CA TRP A 131 11.99 -16.73 -8.93
C TRP A 131 11.83 -16.03 -7.59
N VAL A 132 12.95 -15.56 -7.04
CA VAL A 132 13.01 -14.85 -5.76
C VAL A 132 13.92 -13.62 -5.88
N THR A 133 13.66 -12.61 -5.05
CA THR A 133 14.63 -11.55 -4.74
C THR A 133 14.55 -11.21 -3.26
N HIS A 134 15.56 -10.51 -2.78
CA HIS A 134 15.72 -10.07 -1.39
C HIS A 134 15.63 -8.55 -1.30
N HIS A 135 15.92 -7.95 -0.13
CA HIS A 135 15.66 -6.54 0.13
C HIS A 135 16.54 -5.57 -0.68
N GLU A 136 17.84 -5.83 -0.86
CA GLU A 136 18.78 -4.92 -1.55
C GLU A 136 18.88 -5.22 -3.06
N ASN A 137 18.25 -4.42 -3.92
CA ASN A 137 18.32 -4.57 -5.39
C ASN A 137 18.97 -3.34 -6.05
N ASN A 138 19.48 -3.48 -7.28
CA ASN A 138 20.16 -2.40 -7.99
C ASN A 138 19.90 -2.41 -9.50
N ILE A 139 20.47 -1.45 -10.23
CA ILE A 139 20.31 -1.31 -11.69
C ILE A 139 20.88 -2.48 -12.48
N TRP A 140 21.71 -3.32 -11.86
CA TRP A 140 22.28 -4.50 -12.48
C TRP A 140 21.41 -5.73 -12.24
N GLY A 141 20.33 -5.65 -11.47
CA GLY A 141 19.48 -6.79 -11.14
C GLY A 141 20.10 -7.72 -10.09
N ASN A 142 20.64 -7.17 -9.00
CA ASN A 142 21.00 -7.97 -7.84
C ASN A 142 19.75 -8.59 -7.20
N THR A 143 19.69 -9.92 -7.17
CA THR A 143 18.60 -10.68 -6.55
C THR A 143 19.05 -11.52 -5.35
N ALA A 144 20.35 -11.57 -5.08
CA ALA A 144 20.93 -12.31 -3.96
C ALA A 144 20.60 -11.64 -2.61
N PRO A 145 20.57 -12.40 -1.50
CA PRO A 145 20.45 -11.80 -0.17
C PRO A 145 21.60 -10.82 0.09
N GLY A 146 21.32 -9.77 0.85
CA GLY A 146 22.34 -8.81 1.28
C GLY A 146 23.34 -9.45 2.23
N THR A 147 24.33 -8.66 2.67
CA THR A 147 25.34 -9.10 3.66
C THR A 147 25.19 -8.39 5.00
N SER A 148 24.18 -7.51 5.13
CA SER A 148 23.90 -6.71 6.31
C SER A 148 23.35 -7.57 7.45
N TYR A 149 24.04 -7.56 8.61
CA TYR A 149 23.65 -8.32 9.79
C TYR A 149 22.25 -7.90 10.29
N GLY A 150 21.32 -8.85 10.41
CA GLY A 150 19.98 -8.61 10.98
C GLY A 150 18.88 -8.20 10.00
N ALA A 151 19.18 -7.96 8.72
CA ALA A 151 18.15 -7.61 7.71
C ALA A 151 18.31 -8.38 6.37
N PHE A 152 19.32 -9.23 6.24
CA PHE A 152 19.68 -9.85 4.95
C PHE A 152 18.69 -10.89 4.41
N HIS A 153 17.92 -11.54 5.27
CA HIS A 153 17.06 -12.67 4.87
C HIS A 153 15.60 -12.23 4.72
N PHE A 154 15.27 -11.72 3.53
CA PHE A 154 13.91 -11.34 3.16
C PHE A 154 13.50 -11.91 1.78
N PRO A 155 13.22 -13.22 1.66
CA PRO A 155 12.83 -13.84 0.39
C PRO A 155 11.46 -13.42 -0.16
N ALA A 156 10.73 -12.54 0.53
CA ALA A 156 9.40 -12.11 0.12
C ALA A 156 9.38 -10.88 -0.79
N GLY A 157 10.55 -10.31 -1.13
CA GLY A 157 10.65 -9.14 -2.01
C GLY A 157 9.96 -9.35 -3.37
N ALA A 158 10.14 -10.53 -3.99
CA ALA A 158 9.48 -10.86 -5.26
C ALA A 158 7.95 -10.95 -5.14
N ALA A 159 7.45 -11.55 -4.05
CA ALA A 159 6.01 -11.68 -3.82
C ALA A 159 5.37 -10.32 -3.59
N TRP A 160 6.00 -9.45 -2.79
CA TRP A 160 5.50 -8.10 -2.56
C TRP A 160 5.54 -7.25 -3.83
N MET A 161 6.66 -7.20 -4.56
CA MET A 161 6.71 -6.44 -5.80
C MET A 161 5.72 -6.94 -6.87
N CYS A 162 5.36 -8.23 -6.88
CA CYS A 162 4.31 -8.73 -7.77
C CYS A 162 2.92 -8.12 -7.46
N GLN A 163 2.71 -7.58 -6.26
CA GLN A 163 1.51 -6.79 -5.95
C GLN A 163 1.40 -5.56 -6.86
N ASP A 164 2.50 -4.91 -7.23
CA ASP A 164 2.49 -3.73 -8.12
C ASP A 164 1.94 -4.05 -9.52
N ILE A 165 2.26 -5.23 -10.06
CA ILE A 165 1.69 -5.74 -11.32
C ILE A 165 0.18 -5.92 -11.17
N TRP A 166 -0.25 -6.55 -10.07
CA TRP A 166 -1.67 -6.79 -9.82
C TRP A 166 -2.44 -5.49 -9.60
N GLU A 167 -1.90 -4.55 -8.84
CA GLU A 167 -2.49 -3.23 -8.61
C GLU A 167 -2.67 -2.47 -9.92
N TYR A 168 -1.66 -2.46 -10.80
CA TYR A 168 -1.82 -1.88 -12.14
C TYR A 168 -2.99 -2.52 -12.89
N TYR A 169 -3.10 -3.85 -12.88
CA TYR A 169 -4.22 -4.53 -13.51
C TYR A 169 -5.57 -4.15 -12.88
N GLN A 170 -5.70 -4.17 -11.55
CA GLN A 170 -6.97 -3.89 -10.88
C GLN A 170 -7.50 -2.49 -11.15
N PHE A 171 -6.62 -1.50 -11.29
CA PHE A 171 -6.98 -0.11 -11.55
C PHE A 171 -7.19 0.23 -13.03
N ASN A 172 -6.79 -0.63 -13.96
CA ASN A 172 -6.90 -0.38 -15.41
C ASN A 172 -7.74 -1.42 -16.16
N CYS A 173 -7.94 -2.60 -15.58
CA CYS A 173 -8.64 -3.75 -16.16
C CYS A 173 -8.09 -4.19 -17.54
N ASP A 174 -6.80 -3.94 -17.81
CA ASP A 174 -6.15 -4.35 -19.06
C ASP A 174 -5.77 -5.83 -19.02
N LYS A 175 -6.61 -6.68 -19.65
CA LYS A 175 -6.37 -8.12 -19.73
C LYS A 175 -5.12 -8.49 -20.52
N LYS A 176 -4.72 -7.69 -21.53
CA LYS A 176 -3.51 -7.95 -22.32
C LYS A 176 -2.28 -7.70 -21.46
N PHE A 177 -2.26 -6.62 -20.70
CA PHE A 177 -1.23 -6.37 -19.69
C PHE A 177 -1.11 -7.53 -18.70
N LEU A 178 -2.25 -8.00 -18.17
CA LEU A 178 -2.25 -9.12 -17.22
C LEU A 178 -1.69 -10.39 -17.85
N GLU A 179 -2.09 -10.72 -19.08
CA GLU A 179 -1.59 -11.89 -19.81
C GLU A 179 -0.07 -11.83 -20.02
N GLN A 180 0.46 -10.66 -20.38
CA GLN A 180 1.90 -10.45 -20.58
C GLN A 180 2.72 -10.63 -19.30
N ASN A 181 2.16 -10.28 -18.14
CA ASN A 181 2.84 -10.35 -16.84
C ASN A 181 2.49 -11.62 -16.03
N TYR A 182 1.55 -12.43 -16.48
CA TYR A 182 1.03 -13.59 -15.75
C TYR A 182 2.12 -14.57 -15.33
N ASN A 183 3.09 -14.84 -16.21
CA ASN A 183 4.18 -15.77 -15.91
C ASN A 183 5.12 -15.27 -14.81
N THR A 184 5.25 -13.95 -14.65
CA THR A 184 6.01 -13.32 -13.56
C THR A 184 5.32 -13.55 -12.22
N LEU A 185 4.00 -13.32 -12.18
CA LEU A 185 3.15 -13.59 -11.01
C LEU A 185 3.18 -15.08 -10.62
N LEU A 186 2.92 -15.96 -11.61
CA LEU A 186 2.93 -17.40 -11.42
C LEU A 186 4.29 -17.90 -10.91
N GLY A 187 5.38 -17.38 -11.47
CA GLY A 187 6.73 -17.72 -11.03
C GLY A 187 7.01 -17.34 -9.58
N ALA A 188 6.56 -16.17 -9.13
CA ALA A 188 6.74 -15.76 -7.74
C ALA A 188 5.92 -16.63 -6.77
N ALA A 189 4.70 -17.05 -7.16
CA ALA A 189 3.90 -17.99 -6.38
C ALA A 189 4.53 -19.40 -6.33
N LEU A 190 5.01 -19.92 -7.45
CA LEU A 190 5.57 -21.27 -7.50
C LEU A 190 6.87 -21.42 -6.71
N PHE A 191 7.65 -20.34 -6.56
CA PHE A 191 8.75 -20.32 -5.61
C PHE A 191 8.27 -20.66 -4.20
N TRP A 192 7.17 -20.06 -3.75
CA TRP A 192 6.61 -20.32 -2.43
C TRP A 192 5.93 -21.68 -2.30
N VAL A 193 5.23 -22.16 -3.33
CA VAL A 193 4.70 -23.54 -3.33
C VAL A 193 5.81 -24.55 -3.05
N ASP A 194 6.99 -24.34 -3.65
CA ASP A 194 8.12 -25.25 -3.51
C ASP A 194 8.96 -25.00 -2.24
N ASN A 195 9.00 -23.78 -1.71
CA ASN A 195 9.85 -23.38 -0.58
C ASN A 195 9.13 -23.36 0.79
N LEU A 196 7.82 -23.61 0.82
CA LEU A 196 7.06 -23.73 2.07
C LEU A 196 7.33 -25.07 2.78
N TRP A 197 7.43 -25.02 4.10
CA TRP A 197 7.63 -26.19 4.95
C TRP A 197 6.37 -26.51 5.73
N THR A 198 6.12 -27.78 6.03
CA THR A 198 5.06 -28.16 6.97
C THR A 198 5.58 -28.01 8.39
N ASP A 199 4.90 -27.22 9.22
CA ASP A 199 5.15 -27.20 10.66
C ASP A 199 4.53 -28.46 11.27
N GLU A 200 5.36 -29.38 11.75
CA GLU A 200 4.91 -30.68 12.29
C GLU A 200 4.04 -30.53 13.55
N ARG A 201 4.06 -29.36 14.21
CA ARG A 201 3.28 -29.10 15.43
C ARG A 201 1.79 -28.94 15.16
N ASP A 202 1.43 -28.36 14.02
CA ASP A 202 0.04 -28.01 13.69
C ASP A 202 -0.39 -28.37 12.25
N GLY A 203 0.55 -28.87 11.43
CA GLY A 203 0.31 -29.29 10.04
C GLY A 203 0.15 -28.15 9.03
N THR A 204 0.36 -26.90 9.44
CA THR A 204 0.27 -25.73 8.54
C THR A 204 1.54 -25.54 7.71
N LEU A 205 1.40 -24.88 6.57
CA LEU A 205 2.53 -24.46 5.73
C LEU A 205 3.09 -23.11 6.19
N VAL A 206 4.41 -23.04 6.34
CA VAL A 206 5.15 -21.88 6.84
C VAL A 206 6.41 -21.60 6.02
N ALA A 207 6.77 -20.33 5.88
CA ALA A 207 8.10 -19.94 5.42
C ALA A 207 9.16 -20.32 6.49
N ASN A 208 10.26 -20.94 6.07
CA ASN A 208 11.33 -21.37 6.97
C ASN A 208 12.71 -21.38 6.24
N PRO A 209 13.74 -20.66 6.74
CA PRO A 209 13.68 -19.69 7.82
C PRO A 209 12.89 -18.43 7.42
N SER A 210 12.32 -17.75 8.40
CA SER A 210 11.55 -16.52 8.26
C SER A 210 12.06 -15.46 9.24
N HIS A 211 11.91 -14.18 8.88
CA HIS A 211 12.32 -13.05 9.69
C HIS A 211 11.33 -11.89 9.53
N SER A 212 11.07 -11.14 10.61
CA SER A 212 10.28 -9.90 10.56
C SER A 212 11.25 -8.71 10.42
N PRO A 213 11.28 -8.02 9.27
CA PRO A 213 12.20 -6.89 9.08
C PRO A 213 11.96 -5.82 10.17
N GLU A 214 12.96 -5.34 10.89
CA GLU A 214 14.38 -5.77 10.94
C GLU A 214 14.77 -6.09 12.38
N HIS A 215 13.96 -6.92 13.05
CA HIS A 215 14.13 -7.17 14.48
C HIS A 215 13.60 -8.53 14.94
N GLY A 216 13.97 -8.85 16.17
CA GLY A 216 13.66 -10.13 16.80
C GLY A 216 14.40 -11.29 16.14
N GLU A 217 13.94 -12.48 16.45
CA GLU A 217 14.65 -13.70 16.09
C GLU A 217 14.27 -14.19 14.69
N TYR A 218 15.17 -14.99 14.11
CA TYR A 218 14.78 -15.92 13.07
C TYR A 218 13.76 -16.90 13.62
N SER A 219 12.73 -17.18 12.84
CA SER A 219 11.62 -18.05 13.24
C SER A 219 11.05 -18.78 12.03
N LEU A 220 9.95 -19.50 12.24
CA LEU A 220 9.14 -20.05 11.18
C LEU A 220 7.85 -19.24 11.04
N GLY A 221 7.44 -18.99 9.79
CA GLY A 221 6.14 -18.42 9.47
C GLY A 221 5.87 -17.03 10.07
N CYS A 222 6.86 -16.11 10.09
CA CYS A 222 6.59 -14.73 10.50
C CYS A 222 5.38 -14.18 9.73
N SER A 223 4.50 -13.47 10.44
CA SER A 223 3.25 -12.97 9.88
C SER A 223 3.48 -12.10 8.64
N THR A 224 4.55 -11.28 8.63
CA THR A 224 5.00 -10.50 7.48
C THR A 224 5.15 -11.33 6.20
N VAL A 225 5.92 -12.43 6.25
CA VAL A 225 6.21 -13.26 5.08
C VAL A 225 4.97 -14.06 4.68
N GLN A 226 4.25 -14.61 5.66
CA GLN A 226 3.00 -15.35 5.41
C GLN A 226 1.96 -14.46 4.73
N ALA A 227 1.84 -13.18 5.11
CA ALA A 227 0.93 -12.24 4.48
C ALA A 227 1.21 -12.07 2.98
N MET A 228 2.49 -11.89 2.63
CA MET A 228 2.94 -11.72 1.24
C MET A 228 2.77 -13.00 0.41
N ILE A 229 2.98 -14.17 1.01
CA ILE A 229 2.70 -15.47 0.38
C ILE A 229 1.21 -15.63 0.11
N ALA A 230 0.38 -15.37 1.10
CA ALA A 230 -1.07 -15.44 0.97
C ALA A 230 -1.59 -14.46 -0.11
N GLU A 231 -1.00 -13.26 -0.20
CA GLU A 231 -1.32 -12.26 -1.22
C GLU A 231 -0.92 -12.74 -2.62
N ILE A 232 0.32 -13.19 -2.86
CA ILE A 232 0.73 -13.63 -4.19
C ILE A 232 -0.04 -14.87 -4.65
N PHE A 233 -0.41 -15.77 -3.73
CA PHE A 233 -1.32 -16.88 -4.04
C PHE A 233 -2.71 -16.39 -4.45
N ASP A 234 -3.27 -15.42 -3.73
CA ASP A 234 -4.56 -14.81 -4.08
C ASP A 234 -4.52 -14.10 -5.44
N ILE A 235 -3.46 -13.34 -5.71
CA ILE A 235 -3.21 -12.66 -6.98
C ILE A 235 -3.22 -13.67 -8.13
N VAL A 236 -2.43 -14.74 -8.03
CA VAL A 236 -2.34 -15.72 -9.13
C VAL A 236 -3.68 -16.45 -9.33
N ILE A 237 -4.40 -16.78 -8.26
CA ILE A 237 -5.73 -17.40 -8.37
C ILE A 237 -6.69 -16.47 -9.12
N LYS A 238 -6.81 -15.21 -8.70
CA LYS A 238 -7.69 -14.21 -9.33
C LYS A 238 -7.29 -13.90 -10.77
N ALA A 239 -5.99 -13.73 -11.02
CA ALA A 239 -5.47 -13.50 -12.37
C ALA A 239 -5.76 -14.69 -13.29
N SER A 240 -5.67 -15.92 -12.77
CA SER A 240 -5.97 -17.14 -13.53
C SER A 240 -7.45 -17.21 -13.88
N GLU A 241 -8.33 -16.87 -12.94
CA GLU A 241 -9.78 -16.78 -13.17
C GLU A 241 -10.12 -15.73 -14.25
N ASP A 242 -9.55 -14.52 -14.14
CA ASP A 242 -9.79 -13.44 -15.10
C ASP A 242 -9.28 -13.75 -16.53
N LEU A 243 -8.23 -14.56 -16.64
CA LEU A 243 -7.65 -15.04 -17.91
C LEU A 243 -8.21 -16.39 -18.38
N GLY A 244 -9.07 -17.05 -17.61
CA GLY A 244 -9.59 -18.38 -17.93
C GLY A 244 -8.52 -19.48 -17.95
N LYS A 245 -7.50 -19.37 -17.10
CA LYS A 245 -6.43 -20.37 -16.94
C LYS A 245 -6.74 -21.29 -15.76
N ASP A 246 -6.89 -22.58 -16.03
CA ASP A 246 -7.01 -23.62 -15.00
C ASP A 246 -5.89 -24.65 -15.22
N THR A 247 -4.78 -24.49 -14.50
CA THR A 247 -3.58 -25.31 -14.67
C THR A 247 -3.24 -26.08 -13.40
N LYS A 248 -2.39 -27.10 -13.52
CA LYS A 248 -1.90 -27.87 -12.37
C LYS A 248 -1.21 -26.96 -11.34
N GLU A 249 -0.45 -25.99 -11.80
CA GLU A 249 0.24 -25.00 -10.95
C GLU A 249 -0.76 -24.16 -10.14
N VAL A 250 -1.87 -23.73 -10.76
CA VAL A 250 -2.94 -23.00 -10.05
C VAL A 250 -3.60 -23.88 -8.98
N ALA A 251 -3.81 -25.17 -9.28
CA ALA A 251 -4.33 -26.12 -8.29
C ALA A 251 -3.36 -26.35 -7.12
N GLU A 252 -2.05 -26.44 -7.39
CA GLU A 252 -1.00 -26.51 -6.36
C GLU A 252 -1.01 -25.27 -5.46
N ILE A 253 -1.14 -24.07 -6.05
CA ILE A 253 -1.23 -22.80 -5.32
C ILE A 253 -2.49 -22.76 -4.43
N LYS A 254 -3.65 -23.17 -4.95
CA LYS A 254 -4.90 -23.26 -4.16
C LYS A 254 -4.74 -24.21 -2.97
N ALA A 255 -4.11 -25.37 -3.20
CA ALA A 255 -3.85 -26.35 -2.15
C ALA A 255 -2.89 -25.80 -1.08
N ALA A 256 -1.79 -25.16 -1.47
CA ALA A 256 -0.84 -24.55 -0.56
C ALA A 256 -1.48 -23.43 0.26
N LYS A 257 -2.23 -22.51 -0.39
CA LYS A 257 -2.96 -21.42 0.29
C LYS A 257 -3.92 -21.93 1.36
N SER A 258 -4.63 -23.03 1.11
CA SER A 258 -5.58 -23.61 2.07
C SER A 258 -4.93 -24.15 3.35
N LYS A 259 -3.62 -24.43 3.32
CA LYS A 259 -2.85 -24.94 4.45
C LYS A 259 -1.91 -23.91 5.07
N LEU A 260 -1.79 -22.73 4.47
CA LEU A 260 -0.86 -21.69 4.91
C LEU A 260 -1.22 -21.21 6.32
N ALA A 261 -0.25 -21.11 7.21
CA ALA A 261 -0.48 -20.55 8.55
C ALA A 261 -0.98 -19.11 8.42
N GLY A 262 -2.16 -18.85 9.00
CA GLY A 262 -2.83 -17.55 8.97
C GLY A 262 -2.51 -16.66 10.17
N PRO A 263 -3.09 -15.45 10.22
CA PRO A 263 -2.85 -14.50 11.29
C PRO A 263 -3.50 -14.92 12.61
N GLN A 264 -2.86 -14.53 13.71
CA GLN A 264 -3.33 -14.80 15.06
C GLN A 264 -3.38 -13.52 15.91
N ILE A 265 -4.20 -13.56 16.95
CA ILE A 265 -4.29 -12.51 17.97
C ILE A 265 -3.62 -13.07 19.21
N GLY A 266 -2.63 -12.33 19.71
CA GLY A 266 -1.81 -12.77 20.82
C GLY A 266 -2.43 -12.48 22.18
N LEU A 267 -1.75 -12.91 23.24
CA LEU A 267 -2.25 -12.84 24.61
C LEU A 267 -2.47 -11.41 25.12
N GLY A 268 -1.73 -10.42 24.60
CA GLY A 268 -1.92 -8.99 24.91
C GLY A 268 -2.99 -8.31 24.04
N GLY A 269 -3.71 -9.07 23.20
CA GLY A 269 -4.71 -8.56 22.27
C GLY A 269 -4.14 -7.93 21.00
N GLN A 270 -2.82 -7.95 20.80
CA GLN A 270 -2.13 -7.46 19.61
C GLN A 270 -2.27 -8.42 18.42
N PHE A 271 -2.13 -7.90 17.21
CA PHE A 271 -1.96 -8.72 16.01
C PHE A 271 -0.55 -9.29 15.98
N MET A 272 -0.40 -10.61 15.98
CA MET A 272 0.91 -11.25 16.19
C MET A 272 1.88 -11.01 15.03
N GLU A 273 3.12 -10.66 15.36
CA GLU A 273 4.20 -10.45 14.40
C GLU A 273 4.89 -11.77 14.03
N TRP A 274 5.06 -12.66 14.99
CA TRP A 274 5.56 -14.03 14.81
C TRP A 274 4.43 -15.04 14.90
N LYS A 275 4.61 -16.23 14.29
CA LYS A 275 3.64 -17.32 14.41
C LYS A 275 3.51 -17.79 15.86
N ASP A 276 4.65 -17.88 16.54
CA ASP A 276 4.71 -18.22 17.95
C ASP A 276 4.71 -16.93 18.79
N GLU A 277 3.94 -16.92 19.87
CA GLU A 277 3.91 -15.78 20.79
C GLU A 277 5.29 -15.55 21.41
N VAL A 278 5.77 -14.32 21.35
CA VAL A 278 6.99 -13.89 22.03
C VAL A 278 6.70 -12.77 23.01
N THR A 279 7.57 -12.61 24.01
CA THR A 279 7.43 -11.54 25.01
C THR A 279 7.38 -10.15 24.39
N LYS A 280 8.04 -9.95 23.23
CA LYS A 280 8.01 -8.69 22.46
C LYS A 280 6.60 -8.32 21.99
N ASP A 281 5.76 -9.30 21.63
CA ASP A 281 4.38 -9.03 21.21
C ASP A 281 3.51 -8.57 22.39
N ILE A 282 3.82 -9.06 23.61
CA ILE A 282 3.06 -8.74 24.84
C ILE A 282 3.48 -7.40 25.42
N THR A 283 4.78 -7.15 25.56
CA THR A 283 5.30 -5.95 26.26
C THR A 283 5.62 -4.79 25.31
N GLY A 284 5.48 -5.00 23.99
CA GLY A 284 5.99 -4.10 22.97
C GLY A 284 7.50 -4.28 22.77
N ASP A 285 7.98 -3.95 21.57
CA ASP A 285 9.37 -4.10 21.14
C ASP A 285 10.18 -2.78 21.24
N GLY A 286 9.69 -1.83 22.03
CA GLY A 286 10.34 -0.52 22.19
C GLY A 286 10.05 0.45 21.04
N GLN A 287 8.87 0.38 20.43
CA GLN A 287 8.42 1.28 19.36
C GLN A 287 9.23 1.12 18.07
N HIS A 288 9.50 -0.13 17.66
CA HIS A 288 10.25 -0.37 16.42
C HIS A 288 9.57 0.29 15.21
N ARG A 289 10.37 0.79 14.28
CA ARG A 289 9.90 1.57 13.13
C ARG A 289 9.13 0.72 12.10
N HIS A 290 9.41 -0.58 12.01
CA HIS A 290 8.68 -1.49 11.14
C HIS A 290 7.42 -2.03 11.79
N VAL A 291 6.38 -2.19 10.97
CA VAL A 291 5.13 -2.83 11.33
C VAL A 291 4.67 -3.76 10.20
N ASN A 292 5.63 -4.43 9.54
CA ASN A 292 5.41 -5.20 8.32
C ASN A 292 4.41 -6.36 8.49
N HIS A 293 4.20 -6.87 9.71
CA HIS A 293 3.18 -7.88 9.98
C HIS A 293 1.75 -7.32 9.81
N LEU A 294 1.57 -6.01 9.67
CA LEU A 294 0.31 -5.39 9.27
C LEU A 294 0.14 -5.31 7.74
N PHE A 295 1.01 -5.95 6.95
CA PHE A 295 0.85 -6.07 5.50
C PHE A 295 -0.55 -6.59 5.12
N TRP A 296 -1.13 -7.49 5.92
CA TRP A 296 -2.49 -8.01 5.75
C TRP A 296 -3.56 -6.90 5.57
N LEU A 297 -3.31 -5.71 6.13
CA LEU A 297 -4.18 -4.52 6.06
C LEU A 297 -3.73 -3.50 5.02
N HIS A 298 -2.42 -3.21 4.96
CA HIS A 298 -1.84 -2.29 3.99
C HIS A 298 -0.36 -2.61 3.71
N PRO A 299 0.06 -2.71 2.44
CA PRO A 299 -0.74 -2.51 1.23
C PRO A 299 -1.65 -3.70 0.86
N GLY A 300 -1.63 -4.81 1.60
CA GLY A 300 -2.51 -5.96 1.35
C GLY A 300 -4.01 -5.65 1.42
N SER A 301 -4.81 -6.63 1.01
CA SER A 301 -6.27 -6.53 0.93
C SER A 301 -7.01 -7.69 1.63
N GLN A 302 -6.25 -8.47 2.39
CA GLN A 302 -6.71 -9.69 3.04
C GLN A 302 -7.57 -9.39 4.28
N ILE A 303 -7.30 -8.28 4.97
CA ILE A 303 -8.11 -7.78 6.10
C ILE A 303 -8.60 -6.38 5.74
N VAL A 304 -9.92 -6.19 5.76
CA VAL A 304 -10.58 -4.93 5.44
C VAL A 304 -11.58 -4.59 6.55
N ALA A 305 -11.41 -3.43 7.18
CA ALA A 305 -12.28 -2.99 8.25
C ALA A 305 -13.76 -2.94 7.81
N GLY A 306 -14.67 -3.41 8.66
CA GLY A 306 -16.11 -3.50 8.42
C GLY A 306 -16.53 -4.41 7.26
N ARG A 307 -15.66 -5.33 6.81
CA ARG A 307 -16.02 -6.35 5.81
C ARG A 307 -16.66 -7.57 6.46
N SER A 308 -16.18 -8.00 7.61
CA SER A 308 -16.75 -9.12 8.36
C SER A 308 -16.44 -9.03 9.86
N VAL A 309 -17.28 -9.65 10.69
CA VAL A 309 -17.07 -9.72 12.15
C VAL A 309 -15.73 -10.36 12.52
N GLN A 310 -15.25 -11.32 11.73
CA GLN A 310 -13.97 -11.97 11.99
C GLN A 310 -12.78 -11.05 11.67
N GLU A 311 -12.85 -10.32 10.55
CA GLU A 311 -11.81 -9.35 10.20
C GLU A 311 -11.78 -8.17 11.17
N ASP A 312 -12.94 -7.75 11.67
CA ASP A 312 -13.01 -6.67 12.66
C ASP A 312 -12.32 -7.03 13.98
N LYS A 313 -12.26 -8.32 14.37
CA LYS A 313 -11.42 -8.75 15.50
C LYS A 313 -9.94 -8.53 15.23
N TYR A 314 -9.48 -8.81 14.01
CA TYR A 314 -8.10 -8.53 13.63
C TYR A 314 -7.84 -7.03 13.56
N VAL A 315 -8.77 -6.23 13.04
CA VAL A 315 -8.68 -4.76 12.99
C VAL A 315 -8.47 -4.18 14.39
N GLU A 316 -9.23 -4.62 15.40
CA GLU A 316 -9.01 -4.17 16.78
C GLU A 316 -7.64 -4.61 17.32
N ALA A 317 -7.18 -5.82 16.98
CA ALA A 317 -5.84 -6.27 17.35
C ALA A 317 -4.72 -5.47 16.65
N MET A 318 -4.94 -5.03 15.41
CA MET A 318 -4.00 -4.18 14.67
C MET A 318 -3.96 -2.76 15.23
N LYS A 319 -5.11 -2.21 15.66
CA LYS A 319 -5.13 -0.94 16.42
C LYS A 319 -4.29 -1.07 17.69
N LYS A 320 -4.45 -2.17 18.43
CA LYS A 320 -3.64 -2.43 19.63
C LYS A 320 -2.14 -2.48 19.32
N THR A 321 -1.75 -3.14 18.23
CA THR A 321 -0.35 -3.14 17.75
C THR A 321 0.14 -1.72 17.43
N LEU A 322 -0.66 -0.90 16.75
CA LEU A 322 -0.24 0.47 16.40
C LEU A 322 -0.15 1.38 17.63
N GLU A 323 -1.02 1.20 18.62
CA GLU A 323 -0.94 1.90 19.91
C GLU A 323 0.36 1.58 20.65
N THR A 324 0.79 0.30 20.67
CA THR A 324 2.04 -0.10 21.34
C THR A 324 3.28 0.30 20.56
N ARG A 325 3.22 0.27 19.21
CA ARG A 325 4.27 0.79 18.33
C ARG A 325 4.42 2.31 18.43
N GLY A 326 3.34 3.04 18.72
CA GLY A 326 3.32 4.49 18.80
C GLY A 326 3.41 5.19 17.43
N ASP A 327 3.32 6.51 17.44
CA ASP A 327 3.25 7.34 16.22
C ASP A 327 4.62 7.84 15.74
N GLY A 328 5.68 7.64 16.53
CA GLY A 328 7.04 8.02 16.17
C GLY A 328 7.63 7.19 15.02
N GLY A 329 8.87 7.50 14.66
CA GLY A 329 9.63 6.79 13.62
C GLY A 329 10.15 7.70 12.53
N THR A 330 10.78 7.07 11.55
CA THR A 330 11.30 7.67 10.31
C THR A 330 10.18 8.19 9.41
N GLY A 331 10.51 8.96 8.38
CA GLY A 331 9.54 9.48 7.41
C GLY A 331 8.65 8.40 6.80
N TRP A 332 9.24 7.36 6.21
CA TRP A 332 8.49 6.20 5.70
C TRP A 332 7.66 5.48 6.77
N SER A 333 8.13 5.38 8.01
CA SER A 333 7.40 4.68 9.08
C SER A 333 6.12 5.44 9.44
N LYS A 334 6.22 6.77 9.59
CA LYS A 334 5.06 7.65 9.77
C LYS A 334 4.11 7.55 8.57
N ALA A 335 4.66 7.62 7.35
CA ALA A 335 3.87 7.54 6.12
C ALA A 335 3.08 6.22 6.00
N TRP A 336 3.68 5.08 6.36
CA TRP A 336 2.96 3.81 6.39
C TRP A 336 1.84 3.82 7.44
N LYS A 337 2.10 4.38 8.63
CA LYS A 337 1.09 4.53 9.68
C LYS A 337 -0.08 5.42 9.27
N ILE A 338 0.13 6.45 8.45
CA ILE A 338 -0.98 7.24 7.86
C ILE A 338 -1.91 6.30 7.07
N ASN A 339 -1.36 5.45 6.21
CA ASN A 339 -2.13 4.49 5.42
C ASN A 339 -2.82 3.44 6.30
N PHE A 340 -2.17 2.95 7.36
CA PHE A 340 -2.79 2.02 8.30
C PHE A 340 -4.00 2.65 9.01
N TRP A 341 -3.84 3.84 9.59
CA TRP A 341 -4.96 4.50 10.28
C TRP A 341 -6.08 4.92 9.32
N ALA A 342 -5.76 5.27 8.07
CA ALA A 342 -6.76 5.46 7.03
C ALA A 342 -7.57 4.17 6.76
N ARG A 343 -6.89 3.02 6.61
CA ARG A 343 -7.52 1.69 6.42
C ARG A 343 -8.30 1.21 7.65
N LEU A 344 -7.97 1.70 8.84
CA LEU A 344 -8.70 1.45 10.09
C LEU A 344 -9.88 2.41 10.31
N ARG A 345 -10.12 3.34 9.37
CA ARG A 345 -11.16 4.39 9.43
C ARG A 345 -10.99 5.39 10.58
N ASP A 346 -9.75 5.63 11.01
CA ASP A 346 -9.43 6.67 11.98
C ASP A 346 -8.73 7.86 11.29
N GLY A 347 -9.56 8.73 10.70
CA GLY A 347 -9.08 9.90 9.97
C GLY A 347 -8.29 10.87 10.84
N ASN A 348 -8.72 11.07 12.09
CA ASN A 348 -8.05 11.97 13.02
C ASN A 348 -6.66 11.46 13.41
N ARG A 349 -6.49 10.14 13.61
CA ARG A 349 -5.17 9.58 13.90
C ARG A 349 -4.25 9.59 12.68
N ALA A 350 -4.78 9.31 11.48
CA ALA A 350 -4.05 9.44 10.23
C ALA A 350 -3.60 10.90 9.99
N HIS A 351 -4.47 11.88 10.23
CA HIS A 351 -4.16 13.30 10.09
C HIS A 351 -3.14 13.79 11.12
N LYS A 352 -3.20 13.32 12.38
CA LYS A 352 -2.16 13.58 13.38
C LYS A 352 -0.78 13.15 12.86
N LEU A 353 -0.67 11.95 12.31
CA LEU A 353 0.59 11.43 11.73
C LEU A 353 1.03 12.23 10.49
N LEU A 354 0.10 12.68 9.64
CA LEU A 354 0.41 13.58 8.54
C LEU A 354 1.03 14.88 9.07
N LYS A 355 0.50 15.44 10.16
CA LYS A 355 1.08 16.65 10.76
C LYS A 355 2.50 16.40 11.27
N GLU A 356 2.72 15.25 11.89
CA GLU A 356 4.04 14.84 12.38
C GLU A 356 5.03 14.54 11.23
N ALA A 357 4.55 14.06 10.08
CA ALA A 357 5.37 13.85 8.88
C ALA A 357 5.75 15.19 8.22
N LEU A 358 4.92 16.22 8.34
CA LEU A 358 5.18 17.57 7.85
C LEU A 358 6.00 18.45 8.82
N THR A 359 6.52 17.88 9.90
CA THR A 359 7.39 18.63 10.82
C THR A 359 8.70 18.99 10.14
N LEU A 360 9.03 20.29 10.13
CA LEU A 360 10.29 20.78 9.58
C LEU A 360 11.50 20.20 10.33
N THR A 361 12.42 19.63 9.57
CA THR A 361 13.67 19.02 10.04
C THR A 361 14.88 19.66 9.36
N TYR A 362 16.06 19.44 9.95
CA TYR A 362 17.33 19.96 9.46
C TYR A 362 18.38 18.86 9.42
N THR A 363 19.42 19.06 8.60
CA THR A 363 20.60 18.18 8.57
C THR A 363 21.24 18.10 9.95
N GLY A 364 21.48 16.88 10.46
CA GLY A 364 22.04 16.66 11.79
C GLY A 364 21.03 16.41 12.90
N ASN A 365 19.72 16.37 12.59
CA ASN A 365 18.70 15.89 13.52
C ASN A 365 18.98 14.45 14.01
N PRO A 366 18.52 14.07 15.22
CA PRO A 366 18.67 12.71 15.73
C PRO A 366 18.15 11.66 14.72
N ALA A 367 18.87 10.55 14.60
CA ALA A 367 18.44 9.44 13.77
C ALA A 367 17.03 8.96 14.19
N ASN A 368 16.23 8.53 13.22
CA ASN A 368 14.86 7.99 13.40
C ASN A 368 13.76 9.00 13.79
N ILE A 369 13.99 10.30 13.64
CA ILE A 369 12.93 11.32 13.75
C ILE A 369 12.60 11.81 12.35
N GLY A 370 11.53 11.24 11.76
CA GLY A 370 11.03 11.65 10.46
C GLY A 370 10.38 13.03 10.46
N GLY A 371 10.26 13.60 9.26
CA GLY A 371 9.74 14.94 8.99
C GLY A 371 10.09 15.34 7.56
N VAL A 372 10.06 16.63 7.25
CA VAL A 372 10.44 17.16 5.92
C VAL A 372 11.54 18.21 6.01
N TYR A 373 12.35 18.33 4.97
CA TYR A 373 13.24 19.47 4.76
C TYR A 373 12.47 20.69 4.22
N GLN A 374 13.14 21.85 4.14
CA GLN A 374 12.55 23.11 3.63
C GLN A 374 12.01 23.01 2.19
N ASN A 375 12.51 22.05 1.41
CA ASN A 375 12.06 21.76 0.05
C ASN A 375 10.99 20.65 -0.01
N LEU A 376 10.38 20.30 1.13
CA LEU A 376 9.39 19.23 1.29
C LEU A 376 9.88 17.80 1.07
N PHE A 377 11.17 17.56 0.84
CA PHE A 377 11.71 16.20 0.83
C PHE A 377 11.52 15.54 2.20
N ASP A 378 10.98 14.32 2.19
CA ASP A 378 10.85 13.49 3.37
C ASP A 378 12.23 13.11 3.93
N THR A 379 12.24 12.80 5.22
CA THR A 379 13.47 12.50 5.94
C THR A 379 13.34 11.22 6.74
N HIS A 380 14.32 10.34 6.55
CA HIS A 380 14.55 9.23 7.46
C HIS A 380 15.00 9.72 8.87
N PRO A 381 15.94 10.70 9.04
CA PRO A 381 16.92 11.30 8.12
C PRO A 381 18.08 10.34 7.75
N PRO A 382 18.80 10.56 6.63
CA PRO A 382 18.73 11.71 5.70
C PRO A 382 17.56 11.61 4.71
N PHE A 383 17.57 12.40 3.63
CA PHE A 383 16.54 12.35 2.57
C PHE A 383 16.29 10.92 2.08
N GLN A 384 15.04 10.49 2.19
CA GLN A 384 14.47 9.30 1.57
C GLN A 384 13.12 9.71 0.98
N ILE A 385 12.84 9.29 -0.25
CA ILE A 385 11.66 9.77 -0.97
C ILE A 385 10.38 9.00 -0.64
N ASP A 386 10.54 7.79 -0.10
CA ASP A 386 9.46 6.87 0.24
C ASP A 386 8.38 7.54 1.10
N GLY A 387 8.75 8.31 2.14
CA GLY A 387 7.77 9.01 2.97
C GLY A 387 6.92 10.06 2.23
N ASN A 388 7.46 10.73 1.20
CA ASN A 388 6.67 11.64 0.35
C ASN A 388 5.55 10.87 -0.38
N PHE A 389 5.90 9.72 -0.96
CA PHE A 389 4.98 8.88 -1.71
C PHE A 389 3.96 8.19 -0.80
N GLY A 390 4.43 7.67 0.33
CA GLY A 390 3.58 7.03 1.34
C GLY A 390 2.57 8.01 1.94
N ALA A 391 2.95 9.25 2.22
CA ALA A 391 2.00 10.25 2.72
C ALA A 391 0.98 10.67 1.65
N THR A 392 1.42 10.78 0.39
CA THR A 392 0.50 11.02 -0.75
C THR A 392 -0.52 9.90 -0.87
N SER A 393 -0.08 8.64 -0.74
CA SER A 393 -0.96 7.47 -0.68
C SER A 393 -1.92 7.56 0.50
N GLY A 394 -1.43 7.91 1.69
CA GLY A 394 -2.24 7.99 2.91
C GLY A 394 -3.34 9.05 2.82
N ILE A 395 -3.05 10.20 2.19
CA ILE A 395 -4.06 11.23 1.91
C ILE A 395 -5.14 10.70 0.98
N ALA A 396 -4.77 9.99 -0.10
CA ALA A 396 -5.74 9.39 -1.01
C ALA A 396 -6.59 8.31 -0.31
N GLU A 397 -5.97 7.44 0.51
CA GLU A 397 -6.64 6.38 1.28
C GLU A 397 -7.62 6.93 2.34
N MET A 398 -7.42 8.16 2.85
CA MET A 398 -8.40 8.83 3.72
C MET A 398 -9.64 9.29 2.97
N LEU A 399 -9.49 9.65 1.68
CA LEU A 399 -10.54 10.18 0.82
C LEU A 399 -11.32 9.08 0.08
N LEU A 400 -10.63 8.02 -0.36
CA LEU A 400 -11.20 6.97 -1.22
C LEU A 400 -10.50 5.63 -0.99
N GLN A 401 -11.29 4.57 -0.77
CA GLN A 401 -10.79 3.18 -0.66
C GLN A 401 -11.45 2.27 -1.68
N SER A 402 -10.73 1.24 -2.16
CA SER A 402 -11.27 0.32 -3.18
C SER A 402 -10.78 -1.13 -3.10
N GLN A 403 -10.04 -1.49 -2.06
CA GLN A 403 -9.45 -2.82 -1.85
C GLN A 403 -10.48 -3.88 -1.39
N GLY A 404 -11.63 -3.44 -0.86
CA GLY A 404 -12.66 -4.32 -0.26
C GLY A 404 -13.62 -4.97 -1.25
N GLY A 405 -13.43 -4.78 -2.57
CA GLY A 405 -14.40 -5.18 -3.60
C GLY A 405 -15.54 -4.17 -3.78
N TYR A 406 -15.40 -2.98 -3.22
CA TYR A 406 -16.32 -1.85 -3.31
C TYR A 406 -15.53 -0.55 -3.26
N ILE A 407 -16.08 0.54 -3.80
CA ILE A 407 -15.56 1.90 -3.68
C ILE A 407 -16.16 2.51 -2.42
N GLU A 408 -15.32 2.79 -1.42
CA GLU A 408 -15.73 3.45 -0.18
C GLU A 408 -15.39 4.94 -0.26
N LEU A 409 -16.42 5.77 -0.19
CA LEU A 409 -16.30 7.23 -0.26
C LEU A 409 -16.06 7.81 1.13
N LEU A 410 -15.03 8.66 1.26
CA LEU A 410 -14.71 9.39 2.49
C LEU A 410 -14.53 8.47 3.72
N PRO A 411 -13.77 7.35 3.62
CA PRO A 411 -13.69 6.34 4.68
C PRO A 411 -13.06 6.85 5.98
N ALA A 412 -12.18 7.86 5.92
CA ALA A 412 -11.40 8.34 7.06
C ALA A 412 -11.12 9.84 6.97
N ILE A 413 -12.14 10.66 6.75
CA ILE A 413 -11.99 12.13 6.74
C ILE A 413 -11.72 12.65 8.15
N PRO A 414 -10.62 13.39 8.40
CA PRO A 414 -10.38 14.03 9.68
C PRO A 414 -11.28 15.25 9.90
N ASP A 415 -11.51 15.60 11.17
CA ASP A 415 -12.35 16.74 11.55
C ASP A 415 -11.86 18.07 10.94
N ASP A 416 -10.54 18.23 10.81
CA ASP A 416 -9.90 19.41 10.22
C ASP A 416 -10.20 19.57 8.72
N TRP A 417 -10.58 18.49 8.03
CA TRP A 417 -11.00 18.50 6.63
C TRP A 417 -12.51 18.55 6.50
N ALA A 418 -13.16 19.43 7.26
CA ALA A 418 -14.61 19.53 7.29
C ALA A 418 -15.24 19.71 5.90
N ASN A 419 -14.58 20.44 5.00
CA ASN A 419 -15.08 20.72 3.65
C ASN A 419 -13.98 20.48 2.62
N GLY A 420 -14.36 20.09 1.42
CA GLY A 420 -13.42 20.01 0.32
C GLY A 420 -13.95 19.33 -0.92
N THR A 421 -13.08 19.25 -1.91
CA THR A 421 -13.30 18.56 -3.18
C THR A 421 -12.06 17.79 -3.60
N PHE A 422 -12.25 16.69 -4.31
CA PHE A 422 -11.21 16.08 -5.12
C PHE A 422 -11.76 15.74 -6.50
N GLU A 423 -10.89 15.77 -7.50
CA GLU A 423 -11.22 15.35 -8.86
C GLU A 423 -10.13 14.42 -9.37
N GLY A 424 -10.52 13.33 -10.02
CA GLY A 424 -9.66 12.43 -10.74
C GLY A 424 -8.93 11.40 -9.88
N LEU A 425 -9.44 11.05 -8.69
CA LEU A 425 -8.96 9.85 -7.97
C LEU A 425 -9.41 8.60 -8.70
N LYS A 426 -8.58 7.55 -8.72
CA LYS A 426 -8.98 6.26 -9.31
C LYS A 426 -9.37 5.25 -8.24
N ALA A 427 -10.25 4.33 -8.61
CA ALA A 427 -10.59 3.14 -7.83
C ALA A 427 -10.41 1.86 -8.66
N ARG A 428 -10.16 0.74 -7.99
CA ARG A 428 -10.11 -0.60 -8.60
C ARG A 428 -11.42 -0.88 -9.35
N GLY A 429 -11.32 -1.56 -10.49
CA GLY A 429 -12.39 -1.66 -11.47
C GLY A 429 -12.28 -0.63 -12.60
N ASN A 430 -11.24 0.21 -12.60
CA ASN A 430 -11.01 1.29 -13.55
C ASN A 430 -12.14 2.34 -13.52
N PHE A 431 -12.44 2.81 -12.32
CA PHE A 431 -13.33 3.94 -12.08
C PHE A 431 -12.50 5.19 -11.77
N GLU A 432 -12.95 6.34 -12.24
CA GLU A 432 -12.44 7.65 -11.83
C GLU A 432 -13.55 8.37 -11.04
N ILE A 433 -13.18 8.97 -9.92
CA ILE A 433 -14.10 9.54 -8.94
C ILE A 433 -13.73 10.99 -8.68
N ASP A 434 -14.74 11.82 -8.73
CA ASP A 434 -14.73 13.19 -8.22
C ASP A 434 -15.72 13.25 -7.04
N ALA A 435 -15.44 14.04 -6.02
CA ALA A 435 -16.36 14.21 -4.91
C ALA A 435 -16.26 15.57 -4.25
N GLU A 436 -17.38 16.01 -3.70
CA GLU A 436 -17.50 17.17 -2.83
C GLU A 436 -18.06 16.73 -1.48
N TRP A 437 -17.53 17.29 -0.40
CA TRP A 437 -18.07 17.08 0.94
C TRP A 437 -18.13 18.37 1.75
N LYS A 438 -19.07 18.39 2.69
CA LYS A 438 -19.33 19.49 3.62
C LYS A 438 -19.61 18.94 5.01
N ASN A 439 -18.99 19.53 6.03
CA ASN A 439 -19.01 19.05 7.41
C ASN A 439 -18.73 17.55 7.55
N GLY A 440 -17.74 17.04 6.82
CA GLY A 440 -17.35 15.62 6.80
C GLY A 440 -18.35 14.69 6.10
N VAL A 441 -19.36 15.24 5.44
CA VAL A 441 -20.46 14.50 4.81
C VAL A 441 -20.46 14.71 3.30
N LEU A 442 -20.61 13.63 2.54
CA LEU A 442 -20.69 13.67 1.09
C LEU A 442 -21.85 14.55 0.62
N VAL A 443 -21.57 15.47 -0.28
CA VAL A 443 -22.56 16.29 -0.99
C VAL A 443 -22.92 15.61 -2.30
N THR A 444 -21.91 15.37 -3.13
CA THR A 444 -22.04 14.68 -4.41
C THR A 444 -20.75 13.91 -4.72
N ALA A 445 -20.87 12.85 -5.51
CA ALA A 445 -19.75 12.23 -6.20
C ALA A 445 -20.09 12.00 -7.67
N GLU A 446 -19.14 12.27 -8.55
CA GLU A 446 -19.21 11.88 -9.95
C GLU A 446 -18.32 10.66 -10.17
N LEU A 447 -18.86 9.65 -10.83
CA LEU A 447 -18.17 8.42 -11.15
C LEU A 447 -18.11 8.21 -12.65
N THR A 448 -16.91 8.15 -13.20
CA THR A 448 -16.65 7.75 -14.58
C THR A 448 -16.27 6.27 -14.62
N SER A 449 -17.04 5.44 -15.36
CA SER A 449 -16.72 4.03 -15.55
C SER A 449 -15.92 3.81 -16.82
N ASN A 450 -14.63 3.50 -16.72
CA ASN A 450 -13.80 3.30 -17.90
C ASN A 450 -13.82 1.85 -18.42
N SER A 451 -14.30 0.89 -17.63
CA SER A 451 -14.34 -0.53 -17.99
C SER A 451 -15.74 -1.13 -18.15
N GLY A 452 -16.79 -0.41 -17.72
CA GLY A 452 -18.17 -0.92 -17.73
C GLY A 452 -18.45 -2.04 -16.72
N LYS A 453 -17.57 -2.25 -15.72
CA LYS A 453 -17.81 -3.22 -14.65
C LYS A 453 -18.99 -2.81 -13.76
N GLU A 454 -19.62 -3.78 -13.08
CA GLU A 454 -20.57 -3.47 -12.00
C GLU A 454 -19.85 -2.60 -10.96
N CYS A 455 -20.49 -1.50 -10.56
CA CYS A 455 -20.00 -0.63 -9.52
C CYS A 455 -20.67 -0.98 -8.18
N VAL A 456 -19.88 -1.10 -7.13
CA VAL A 456 -20.37 -1.23 -5.75
C VAL A 456 -19.88 -0.03 -4.96
N ILE A 457 -20.80 0.77 -4.43
CA ILE A 457 -20.49 1.92 -3.58
C ILE A 457 -20.76 1.56 -2.13
N LYS A 458 -19.81 1.90 -1.26
CA LYS A 458 -19.95 1.88 0.19
C LYS A 458 -19.93 3.32 0.73
N TYR A 459 -20.94 3.66 1.50
CA TYR A 459 -21.08 4.95 2.18
C TYR A 459 -22.09 4.81 3.33
N PRO A 460 -21.97 5.56 4.44
CA PRO A 460 -23.01 5.58 5.47
C PRO A 460 -24.39 5.89 4.86
N ASP A 461 -25.34 4.97 5.05
CA ASP A 461 -26.70 5.07 4.50
C ASP A 461 -26.78 5.03 2.96
N ALA A 462 -25.87 4.30 2.30
CA ALA A 462 -25.85 4.14 0.84
C ALA A 462 -27.20 3.69 0.23
N LYS A 463 -28.03 2.96 0.98
CA LYS A 463 -29.37 2.56 0.53
C LYS A 463 -30.26 3.74 0.13
N ASN A 464 -29.99 4.95 0.60
CA ASN A 464 -30.75 6.15 0.27
C ASN A 464 -30.10 7.02 -0.83
N LEU A 465 -28.85 6.74 -1.24
CA LEU A 465 -28.19 7.50 -2.31
C LEU A 465 -28.90 7.39 -3.66
N ILE A 466 -29.06 8.50 -4.36
CA ILE A 466 -29.63 8.50 -5.71
C ILE A 466 -28.47 8.39 -6.71
N VAL A 467 -28.60 7.48 -7.68
CA VAL A 467 -27.66 7.36 -8.80
C VAL A 467 -28.36 7.88 -10.05
N LYS A 468 -27.75 8.84 -10.73
CA LYS A 468 -28.24 9.40 -11.99
C LYS A 468 -27.21 9.21 -13.09
N SER A 469 -27.68 8.99 -14.31
CA SER A 469 -26.82 9.11 -15.49
C SER A 469 -26.52 10.58 -15.78
N LYS A 470 -25.54 10.85 -16.65
CA LYS A 470 -25.25 12.20 -17.15
C LYS A 470 -26.46 12.95 -17.75
N ASN A 471 -27.49 12.24 -18.22
CA ASN A 471 -28.72 12.84 -18.76
C ASN A 471 -29.75 13.19 -17.67
N GLY A 472 -29.46 12.91 -16.40
CA GLY A 472 -30.36 13.13 -15.26
C GLY A 472 -31.31 11.96 -14.96
N ASP A 473 -31.34 10.93 -15.80
CA ASP A 473 -32.17 9.75 -15.60
C ASP A 473 -31.69 8.94 -14.40
N THR A 474 -32.62 8.53 -13.53
CA THR A 474 -32.32 7.66 -12.39
C THR A 474 -31.89 6.28 -12.86
N VAL A 475 -30.74 5.83 -12.37
CA VAL A 475 -30.19 4.49 -12.63
C VAL A 475 -30.70 3.54 -11.54
N ALA A 476 -31.24 2.41 -11.96
CA ALA A 476 -31.67 1.37 -11.04
C ALA A 476 -30.47 0.83 -10.25
N LYS A 477 -30.59 0.84 -8.91
CA LYS A 477 -29.58 0.30 -8.00
C LYS A 477 -30.15 -0.88 -7.21
N LYS A 478 -29.27 -1.81 -6.84
CA LYS A 478 -29.54 -2.89 -5.89
C LYS A 478 -29.00 -2.48 -4.52
N VAL A 479 -29.83 -2.57 -3.48
CA VAL A 479 -29.37 -2.42 -2.09
C VAL A 479 -28.77 -3.75 -1.65
N ILE A 480 -27.49 -3.77 -1.34
CA ILE A 480 -26.77 -4.94 -0.81
C ILE A 480 -26.86 -4.97 0.71
N ASP A 481 -26.69 -3.79 1.33
CA ASP A 481 -26.81 -3.56 2.78
C ASP A 481 -27.20 -2.08 3.00
N ASN A 482 -27.45 -1.67 4.25
CA ASN A 482 -27.71 -0.27 4.60
C ASN A 482 -26.59 0.67 4.12
N ASP A 483 -25.34 0.20 4.14
CA ASP A 483 -24.14 0.95 3.78
C ASP A 483 -23.58 0.61 2.39
N LYS A 484 -24.25 -0.26 1.60
CA LYS A 484 -23.77 -0.70 0.29
C LYS A 484 -24.86 -0.78 -0.77
N ILE A 485 -24.56 -0.25 -1.95
CA ILE A 485 -25.39 -0.39 -3.16
C ILE A 485 -24.55 -0.86 -4.34
N SER A 486 -25.17 -1.55 -5.30
CA SER A 486 -24.55 -1.81 -6.60
C SER A 486 -25.43 -1.36 -7.77
N PHE A 487 -24.78 -1.06 -8.89
CA PHE A 487 -25.45 -0.73 -10.15
C PHE A 487 -24.56 -1.08 -11.34
N ILE A 488 -25.20 -1.41 -12.46
CA ILE A 488 -24.51 -1.74 -13.71
C ILE A 488 -24.05 -0.43 -14.36
N THR A 489 -22.82 -0.43 -14.86
CA THR A 489 -22.24 0.71 -15.56
C THR A 489 -21.97 0.38 -17.03
N THR A 490 -21.72 1.41 -17.83
CA THR A 490 -21.27 1.29 -19.22
C THR A 490 -19.92 1.98 -19.38
N ALA A 491 -19.02 1.41 -20.17
CA ALA A 491 -17.71 2.00 -20.40
C ALA A 491 -17.84 3.39 -21.05
N GLY A 492 -17.11 4.37 -20.52
CA GLY A 492 -17.16 5.78 -20.90
C GLY A 492 -18.34 6.56 -20.33
N ALA A 493 -19.27 5.92 -19.60
CA ALA A 493 -20.41 6.60 -19.00
C ALA A 493 -20.06 7.23 -17.65
N VAL A 494 -20.78 8.30 -17.33
CA VAL A 494 -20.63 9.11 -16.11
C VAL A 494 -21.91 9.03 -15.29
N TYR A 495 -21.75 8.88 -13.98
CA TYR A 495 -22.83 8.70 -13.01
C TYR A 495 -22.68 9.70 -11.87
N GLU A 496 -23.74 10.42 -11.56
CA GLU A 496 -23.82 11.30 -10.39
C GLU A 496 -24.43 10.52 -9.22
N ILE A 497 -23.79 10.60 -8.06
CA ILE A 497 -24.21 10.00 -6.80
C ILE A 497 -24.50 11.15 -5.82
N CYS A 498 -25.78 11.34 -5.49
CA CYS A 498 -26.23 12.37 -4.55
C CYS A 498 -27.09 11.77 -3.43
N ARG A 499 -27.28 12.54 -2.34
CA ARG A 499 -28.14 12.14 -1.21
C ARG A 499 -29.61 12.42 -1.47
#